data_AF-A0A4Q2QTG9-F1
#
_entry.id   AF-A0A4Q2QTG9-F1
#
_cell.length_a   1.000
_cell.length_b   1.000
_cell.length_c   1.000
_cell.angle_alpha   90.00
_cell.angle_beta   90.00
_cell.angle_gamma   90.00
#
_symmetry.space_group_name_H-M   'P 1'
#
loop_
_entity.id
_entity.type
_entity.pdbx_description
1 polymer ?
#
loop_
_entity_poly.entity_id
_entity_poly.type
_entity_poly.pdbx_seq_one_letter_code
_entity_poly.pdbx_strand_id
1 'polypeptide(L)' 'AAQADLRASLQARDFPFHYLCGERDAKFRAIAQTLAADLHLIHHAGHNAHRDNPAAVIACLAQILAS' A
#
# COMPACT_ATOMS: atom_id res chain seq x y z
N ALA A 1 5.62 20.49 -12.79
CA ALA A 1 4.89 19.41 -13.49
C ALA A 1 3.85 18.84 -12.54
N ALA A 2 2.66 18.46 -13.04
CA ALA A 2 1.64 17.77 -12.25
C ALA A 2 1.63 16.29 -12.65
N GLN A 3 1.48 15.39 -11.66
CA GLN A 3 1.34 13.96 -11.92
C GLN A 3 -0.06 13.68 -12.49
N ALA A 4 -0.14 12.83 -13.51
CA ALA A 4 -1.42 12.38 -14.06
C ALA A 4 -2.20 11.53 -13.02
N ASP A 5 -3.52 11.49 -13.15
CA ASP A 5 -4.34 10.57 -12.36
C ASP A 5 -4.16 9.14 -12.87
N LEU A 6 -3.58 8.28 -12.03
CA LEU A 6 -3.30 6.88 -12.36
C LEU A 6 -4.40 5.92 -11.92
N ARG A 7 -5.48 6.38 -11.27
CA ARG A 7 -6.50 5.49 -10.69
C ARG A 7 -7.11 4.55 -11.73
N ALA A 8 -7.57 5.08 -12.86
CA ALA A 8 -8.20 4.27 -13.92
C ALA A 8 -7.22 3.23 -14.49
N SER A 9 -5.98 3.63 -14.77
CA SER A 9 -4.96 2.70 -15.28
C SER A 9 -4.58 1.64 -14.26
N LEU A 10 -4.49 1.99 -12.98
CA LEU A 10 -4.21 1.05 -11.90
C LEU A 10 -5.38 0.10 -11.63
N GLN A 11 -6.63 0.51 -11.87
CA GLN A 11 -7.79 -0.37 -11.76
C GLN A 11 -7.91 -1.33 -12.95
N ALA A 12 -7.48 -0.92 -14.14
CA ALA A 12 -7.50 -1.73 -15.36
C ALA A 12 -6.23 -2.56 -15.61
N ARG A 13 -5.32 -2.62 -14.64
CA ARG A 13 -4.03 -3.31 -14.76
C ARG A 13 -4.18 -4.83 -14.96
N ASP A 14 -3.19 -5.43 -15.61
CA ASP A 14 -3.04 -6.87 -15.82
C ASP A 14 -1.91 -7.49 -14.99
N PHE A 15 -1.32 -6.72 -14.07
CA PHE A 15 -0.26 -7.15 -13.15
C PHE A 15 -0.71 -7.12 -11.69
N PRO A 16 -0.10 -7.96 -10.81
CA PRO A 16 -0.34 -7.90 -9.37
C PRO A 16 0.07 -6.55 -8.79
N PHE A 17 -0.72 -6.04 -7.85
CA PHE A 17 -0.44 -4.76 -7.19
C PHE A 17 -0.94 -4.80 -5.76
N HIS A 18 -0.01 -4.54 -4.85
CA HIS A 18 -0.24 -4.54 -3.43
C HIS A 18 0.03 -3.14 -2.89
N TYR A 19 -0.81 -2.69 -1.95
CA TYR A 19 -0.69 -1.38 -1.35
C TYR A 19 -0.33 -1.52 0.12
N LEU A 20 0.88 -1.11 0.50
CA LEU A 20 1.29 -1.08 1.91
C LEU A 20 0.98 0.28 2.50
N CYS A 21 0.29 0.32 3.65
CA CYS A 21 -0.07 1.55 4.33
C CYS A 21 0.11 1.40 5.84
N GLY A 22 0.71 2.39 6.50
CA GLY A 22 0.67 2.43 7.96
C GLY A 22 -0.75 2.63 8.47
N GLU A 23 -1.10 1.91 9.53
CA GLU A 23 -2.41 1.96 10.16
C GLU A 23 -2.88 3.38 10.54
N ARG A 24 -1.94 4.25 10.95
CA ARG A 24 -2.20 5.64 11.34
C ARG A 24 -2.26 6.62 10.16
N ASP A 25 -2.01 6.17 8.92
CA ASP A 25 -2.06 7.02 7.74
C ASP A 25 -3.46 6.99 7.08
N ALA A 26 -4.38 7.76 7.67
CA ALA A 26 -5.76 7.84 7.20
C ALA A 26 -5.86 8.33 5.74
N LYS A 27 -4.96 9.21 5.30
CA LYS A 27 -4.99 9.79 3.95
C LYS A 27 -4.70 8.72 2.90
N PHE A 28 -3.60 7.99 3.06
CA PHE A 28 -3.20 6.98 2.08
C PHE A 28 -4.04 5.71 2.19
N ARG A 29 -4.57 5.40 3.38
CA ARG A 29 -5.59 4.35 3.55
C ARG A 29 -6.86 4.65 2.73
N ALA A 30 -7.34 5.87 2.74
CA ALA A 30 -8.50 6.26 1.92
C ALA A 30 -8.21 6.13 0.42
N ILE A 31 -7.00 6.48 -0.02
CA ILE A 31 -6.59 6.31 -1.43
C ILE A 31 -6.57 4.83 -1.83
N ALA A 32 -5.99 3.95 -0.99
CA ALA A 32 -5.97 2.51 -1.26
C ALA A 32 -7.38 1.93 -1.41
N GLN A 33 -8.34 2.39 -0.60
CA GLN A 33 -9.75 2.02 -0.72
C GLN A 33 -10.35 2.43 -2.07
N THR A 34 -10.05 3.64 -2.56
CA THR A 34 -10.56 4.08 -3.88
C THR A 34 -9.98 3.28 -5.05
N LEU A 35 -8.81 2.67 -4.88
CA LEU A 35 -8.17 1.85 -5.90
C LEU A 35 -8.67 0.40 -5.90
N ALA A 36 -9.52 0.01 -4.93
CA ALA A 36 -9.86 -1.39 -4.66
C ALA A 36 -8.61 -2.30 -4.60
N ALA A 37 -7.52 -1.77 -4.04
CA ALA A 37 -6.24 -2.47 -4.00
C ALA A 37 -6.21 -3.49 -2.86
N ASP A 38 -5.38 -4.53 -3.01
CA ASP A 38 -5.00 -5.42 -1.92
C ASP A 38 -4.17 -4.63 -0.90
N LEU A 39 -4.87 -4.10 0.10
CA LEU A 39 -4.32 -3.22 1.12
C LEU A 39 -3.75 -4.03 2.28
N HIS A 40 -2.46 -3.88 2.51
CA HIS A 40 -1.73 -4.41 3.64
C HIS A 40 -1.48 -3.32 4.67
N LEU A 41 -2.19 -3.40 5.79
CA LEU A 41 -2.00 -2.48 6.90
C LEU A 41 -0.79 -2.88 7.74
N ILE A 42 0.13 -1.94 7.90
CA ILE A 42 1.26 -2.08 8.81
C ILE A 42 0.83 -1.51 10.16
N HIS A 43 0.61 -2.41 11.12
CA HIS A 43 0.19 -2.05 12.46
C HIS A 43 1.26 -1.21 13.18
N HIS A 44 0.79 -0.28 14.01
CA HIS A 44 1.63 0.65 14.77
C HIS A 44 2.58 1.51 13.91
N ALA A 45 2.22 1.78 12.65
CA ALA A 45 2.98 2.63 11.73
C ALA A 45 2.15 3.81 11.20
N GLY A 46 2.83 4.93 10.91
CA GLY A 46 2.32 6.05 10.12
C GLY A 46 2.75 5.95 8.65
N HIS A 47 2.90 7.10 7.98
CA HIS A 47 3.21 7.15 6.55
C HIS A 47 4.48 6.39 6.17
N ASN A 48 5.56 6.59 6.92
CA ASN A 48 6.84 5.91 6.70
C ASN A 48 6.83 4.55 7.41
N ALA A 49 5.90 3.67 7.02
CA ALA A 49 5.65 2.42 7.74
C ALA A 49 6.87 1.50 7.83
N HIS A 50 7.73 1.51 6.81
CA HIS A 50 8.99 0.77 6.80
C HIS A 50 10.00 1.30 7.82
N ARG A 51 9.93 2.59 8.19
CA ARG A 51 10.77 3.20 9.21
C ARG A 51 10.20 2.99 10.61
N ASP A 52 8.89 3.12 10.75
CA ASP A 52 8.18 2.98 12.02
C ASP A 52 8.13 1.51 12.50
N ASN A 53 7.91 0.58 11.57
CA ASN A 53 7.82 -0.86 11.85
C ASN A 53 8.47 -1.68 10.72
N PRO A 54 9.81 -1.69 10.63
CA PRO A 54 10.54 -2.39 9.56
C PRO A 54 10.25 -3.90 9.55
N ALA A 55 10.14 -4.53 10.72
CA ALA A 55 9.88 -5.95 10.83
C ALA A 55 8.52 -6.36 10.22
N ALA A 56 7.47 -5.57 10.48
CA ALA A 56 6.16 -5.84 9.89
C ALA A 56 6.14 -5.62 8.37
N VAL A 57 6.86 -4.62 7.86
CA VAL A 57 7.01 -4.43 6.41
C VAL A 57 7.75 -5.61 5.77
N ILE A 58 8.85 -6.08 6.39
CA ILE A 58 9.59 -7.26 5.90
C ILE A 58 8.68 -8.48 5.86
N ALA A 59 7.91 -8.74 6.93
CA ALA A 59 7.00 -9.88 6.99
C ALA A 59 5.92 -9.81 5.90
N CYS A 60 5.31 -8.63 5.70
CA CYS A 60 4.32 -8.40 4.65
C CYS A 60 4.91 -8.64 3.25
N LEU A 61 6.10 -8.10 2.97
CA LEU A 61 6.78 -8.32 1.68
C LEU A 61 7.14 -9.79 1.48
N ALA A 62 7.61 -10.50 2.50
CA ALA A 62 7.89 -11.93 2.40
C ALA A 62 6.64 -12.75 2.07
N GLN A 63 5.46 -12.37 2.61
CA GLN A 63 4.19 -13.01 2.27
C GLN A 63 3.79 -12.76 0.81
N ILE A 64 3.91 -11.51 0.34
CA ILE A 64 3.60 -11.13 -1.05
C ILE A 64 4.53 -11.83 -2.05
N LEU A 65 5.81 -11.94 -1.75
CA LEU A 65 6.81 -12.50 -2.68
C LEU A 65 6.84 -14.03 -2.68
N ALA A 66 6.18 -14.68 -1.72
CA ALA A 66 6.07 -16.12 -1.63
C ALA A 66 4.83 -16.68 -2.34
N SER A 67 3.91 -15.83 -2.81
CA SER A 67 2.71 -16.19 -3.58
C SER A 67 2.98 -16.19 -5.09
#